data_AF-A0AAW6B937-F1
#
_entry.id   AF-A0AAW6B937-F1
#
_cell.length_a   1.000
_cell.length_b   1.000
_cell.length_c   1.000
_cell.angle_alpha   90.00
_cell.angle_beta   90.00
_cell.angle_gamma   90.00
#
_symmetry.space_group_name_H-M   'P 1'
#
loop_
_entity.id
_entity.type
_entity.pdbx_description
1 polymer ?
#
loop_
_entity_poly.entity_id
_entity_poly.type
_entity_poly.pdbx_seq_one_letter_code
_entity_poly.pdbx_strand_id
1 'polypeptide(L)'
;MTKSQNIIRIHEVMTPLSLSEKDETILDQFENVLLSDNVYYPFQPVKHINQVFIENINEQLLKDFAFKNKSRKLILDRLISISYKYLAKNRRDDISYSQIKKNWLNLIQICFNTYHYQYHPERLLNKIKEANQM
;
A
#
# COMPACT_ATOMS: atom_id res chain seq x y z
N MET A 1 -18.25 0.76 55.38
CA MET A 1 -18.77 0.37 54.06
C MET A 1 -19.23 1.66 53.37
N THR A 2 -18.80 2.07 52.20
CA THR A 2 -18.09 1.38 51.11
C THR A 2 -17.37 2.44 50.28
N LYS A 3 -16.13 2.12 49.88
CA LYS A 3 -15.28 2.91 48.98
C LYS A 3 -16.00 3.10 47.63
N SER A 4 -16.25 4.34 47.20
CA SER A 4 -16.56 4.61 45.80
C SER A 4 -15.28 4.45 45.00
N GLN A 5 -15.22 3.32 44.29
CA GLN A 5 -14.10 2.89 43.48
C GLN A 5 -13.91 3.80 42.26
N ASN A 6 -12.65 4.11 42.01
CA ASN A 6 -12.11 4.65 40.77
C ASN A 6 -12.76 4.05 39.52
N ILE A 7 -13.42 4.88 38.72
CA ILE A 7 -13.63 4.60 37.30
C ILE A 7 -12.62 5.45 36.54
N ILE A 8 -11.38 4.96 36.49
CA ILE A 8 -10.41 5.44 35.49
C ILE A 8 -10.90 4.88 34.16
N ARG A 9 -11.62 5.70 33.39
CA ARG A 9 -11.84 5.45 31.97
C ARG A 9 -10.47 5.49 31.30
N ILE A 10 -9.89 4.33 31.04
CA ILE A 10 -8.76 4.19 30.12
C ILE A 10 -9.28 4.73 28.78
N HIS A 11 -8.90 5.96 28.45
CA HIS A 11 -8.86 6.39 27.07
C HIS A 11 -7.73 5.58 26.45
N GLU A 12 -8.09 4.43 25.87
CA GLU A 12 -7.25 3.88 24.81
C GLU A 12 -7.17 5.00 23.77
N VAL A 13 -6.05 5.71 23.77
CA VAL A 13 -5.68 6.60 22.69
C VAL A 13 -5.63 5.70 21.46
N MET A 14 -6.73 5.68 20.70
CA MET A 14 -6.77 5.06 19.39
C MET A 14 -5.73 5.80 18.55
N THR A 15 -4.49 5.30 18.57
CA THR A 15 -3.46 5.79 17.68
C THR A 15 -4.02 5.72 16.26
N PRO A 16 -4.11 6.85 15.54
CA PRO A 16 -4.64 6.84 14.19
C PRO A 16 -3.84 5.84 13.36
N LEU A 17 -4.57 5.01 12.62
CA LEU A 17 -3.98 4.01 11.74
C LEU A 17 -3.07 4.74 10.74
N SER A 18 -1.76 4.62 10.91
CA SER A 18 -0.75 5.31 10.11
C SER A 18 0.16 4.28 9.45
N LEU A 19 0.69 4.64 8.28
CA LEU A 19 1.73 3.87 7.63
C LEU A 19 3.00 3.89 8.46
N SER A 20 3.84 2.87 8.28
CA SER A 20 5.17 2.93 8.88
C SER A 20 5.98 4.03 8.19
N GLU A 21 6.88 4.68 8.93
CA GLU A 21 7.78 5.71 8.38
C GLU A 21 8.57 5.20 7.16
N LYS A 22 8.91 3.90 7.16
CA LYS A 22 9.58 3.25 6.03
C LYS A 22 8.68 3.18 4.80
N ASP A 23 7.42 2.75 4.96
CA ASP A 23 6.47 2.69 3.85
C ASP A 23 6.18 4.08 3.29
N GLU A 24 5.99 5.08 4.16
CA GLU A 24 5.80 6.48 3.74
C GLU A 24 7.01 6.99 2.95
N THR A 25 8.24 6.76 3.45
CA THR A 25 9.46 7.20 2.77
C THR A 25 9.54 6.64 1.34
N ILE A 26 9.21 5.35 1.16
CA ILE A 26 9.23 4.71 -0.17
C ILE A 26 8.14 5.30 -1.07
N LEU A 27 6.94 5.51 -0.53
CA LEU A 27 5.82 6.07 -1.28
C LEU A 27 6.06 7.53 -1.67
N ASP A 28 6.69 8.31 -0.81
CA ASP A 28 7.09 9.69 -1.09
C ASP A 28 8.22 9.76 -2.12
N GLN A 29 9.20 8.86 -2.05
CA GLN A 29 10.23 8.74 -3.10
C GLN A 29 9.59 8.41 -4.46
N PHE A 30 8.71 7.41 -4.50
CA PHE A 30 7.96 7.06 -5.70
C PHE A 30 7.14 8.24 -6.23
N GLU A 31 6.41 8.94 -5.35
CA GLU A 31 5.64 10.13 -5.72
C GLU A 31 6.53 11.21 -6.35
N ASN A 32 7.67 11.52 -5.73
CA ASN A 32 8.58 12.55 -6.20
C ASN A 32 9.19 12.20 -7.57
N VAL A 33 9.61 10.95 -7.78
CA VAL A 33 10.14 10.50 -9.07
C VAL A 33 9.05 10.59 -10.14
N LEU A 34 7.86 10.02 -9.87
CA LEU A 34 6.76 10.02 -10.83
C LEU A 34 6.29 11.44 -11.20
N LEU A 35 6.24 12.36 -10.23
CA LEU A 35 5.78 13.73 -10.44
C LEU A 35 6.86 14.66 -10.99
N SER A 36 8.15 14.32 -10.91
CA SER A 36 9.23 15.12 -11.51
C SER A 36 9.46 14.78 -12.98
N ASP A 37 9.03 13.59 -13.42
CA ASP A 37 9.29 13.14 -14.77
C ASP A 37 8.49 13.89 -15.85
N ASN A 38 9.11 14.02 -17.02
CA ASN A 38 8.55 14.65 -18.21
C ASN A 38 8.19 13.59 -19.24
N VAL A 39 6.95 13.59 -19.71
CA VAL A 39 6.46 12.50 -20.56
C VAL A 39 6.60 12.80 -22.04
N TYR A 40 7.11 11.82 -22.79
CA TYR A 40 7.23 11.85 -24.25
C TYR A 40 6.22 10.92 -24.93
N TYR A 41 5.81 11.27 -26.15
CA TYR A 41 4.76 10.56 -26.89
C TYR A 41 5.28 9.37 -27.71
N PRO A 42 4.48 8.29 -27.90
CA PRO A 42 3.09 8.13 -27.48
C PRO A 42 2.93 7.86 -25.98
N PHE A 43 2.03 8.62 -25.33
CA PHE A 43 1.88 8.62 -23.88
C PHE A 43 0.83 7.60 -23.37
N GLN A 44 1.30 6.63 -22.57
CA GLN A 44 0.46 5.66 -21.86
C GLN A 44 0.59 5.86 -20.33
N PRO A 45 -0.27 6.67 -19.68
CA PRO A 45 -0.08 7.10 -18.29
C PRO A 45 -0.02 5.95 -17.29
N VAL A 46 -0.93 4.97 -17.39
CA VAL A 46 -0.96 3.83 -16.46
C VAL A 46 0.29 2.96 -16.62
N LYS A 47 0.74 2.75 -17.86
CA LYS A 47 1.98 2.00 -18.13
C LYS A 47 3.18 2.72 -17.54
N HIS A 48 3.24 4.04 -17.69
CA HIS A 48 4.32 4.84 -17.12
C HIS A 48 4.35 4.78 -15.59
N ILE A 49 3.20 4.96 -14.94
CA ILE A 49 3.06 4.78 -13.48
C ILE A 49 3.61 3.42 -13.05
N ASN A 50 3.25 2.35 -13.76
CA ASN A 50 3.69 1.00 -13.43
C ASN A 50 5.22 0.83 -13.57
N GLN A 51 5.82 1.40 -14.62
CA GLN A 51 7.26 1.32 -14.86
C GLN A 51 8.03 2.03 -13.73
N VAL A 52 7.68 3.28 -13.45
CA VAL A 52 8.32 4.05 -12.38
C VAL A 52 8.14 3.35 -11.03
N PHE A 53 6.99 2.75 -10.77
CA PHE A 53 6.77 1.98 -9.55
C PHE A 53 7.71 0.76 -9.45
N ILE A 54 7.80 -0.06 -10.51
CA ILE A 54 8.66 -1.26 -10.51
C ILE A 54 10.12 -0.87 -10.25
N GLU A 55 10.59 0.26 -10.79
CA GLU A 55 11.96 0.73 -10.62
C GLU A 55 12.28 1.27 -9.23
N ASN A 56 11.26 1.73 -8.48
CA ASN A 56 11.44 2.43 -7.21
C ASN A 56 10.85 1.69 -6.00
N ILE A 57 10.21 0.54 -6.20
CA ILE A 57 9.61 -0.23 -5.12
C ILE A 57 10.61 -1.18 -4.46
N ASN A 58 10.41 -1.45 -3.17
CA ASN A 58 11.19 -2.45 -2.44
C ASN A 58 10.34 -3.63 -1.93
N GLU A 59 11.05 -4.69 -1.56
CA GLU A 59 10.50 -5.95 -1.05
C GLU A 59 9.65 -5.76 0.23
N GLN A 60 10.03 -4.80 1.07
CA GLN A 60 9.40 -4.55 2.37
C GLN A 60 7.98 -4.00 2.21
N LEU A 61 7.78 -3.04 1.30
CA LEU A 61 6.46 -2.49 1.03
C LEU A 61 5.53 -3.57 0.44
N LEU A 62 6.06 -4.45 -0.42
CA LEU A 62 5.32 -5.60 -0.96
C LEU A 62 4.92 -6.60 0.13
N LYS A 63 5.81 -6.91 1.09
CA LYS A 63 5.49 -7.72 2.27
C LYS A 63 4.36 -7.10 3.09
N ASP A 64 4.47 -5.81 3.37
CA ASP A 64 3.52 -5.13 4.26
C ASP A 64 2.15 -5.02 3.60
N PHE A 65 2.11 -4.85 2.28
CA PHE A 65 0.89 -4.98 1.50
C PHE A 65 0.30 -6.41 1.56
N ALA A 66 1.12 -7.44 1.39
CA ALA A 66 0.67 -8.83 1.33
C ALA A 66 0.18 -9.34 2.70
N PHE A 67 0.93 -9.06 3.77
CA PHE A 67 0.78 -9.75 5.06
C PHE A 67 0.21 -8.89 6.18
N LYS A 68 0.17 -7.55 6.06
CA LYS A 68 -0.38 -6.66 7.10
C LYS A 68 -1.69 -6.03 6.62
N ASN A 69 -2.82 -6.61 7.05
CA ASN A 69 -4.16 -6.14 6.66
C ASN A 69 -4.39 -4.64 6.92
N LYS A 70 -3.88 -4.10 8.03
CA LYS A 70 -3.98 -2.67 8.38
C LYS A 70 -3.18 -1.79 7.41
N SER A 71 -1.95 -2.17 7.07
CA SER A 71 -1.08 -1.43 6.15
C SER A 71 -1.57 -1.53 4.70
N ARG A 72 -2.14 -2.66 4.28
CA ARG A 72 -2.60 -2.88 2.90
C ARG A 72 -3.53 -1.78 2.39
N LYS A 73 -4.54 -1.41 3.19
CA LYS A 73 -5.50 -0.37 2.79
C LYS A 73 -4.80 0.98 2.64
N LEU A 74 -3.97 1.35 3.62
CA LEU A 74 -3.27 2.64 3.60
C LEU A 74 -2.28 2.73 2.42
N ILE A 75 -1.52 1.67 2.14
CA ILE A 75 -0.61 1.61 0.99
C ILE A 75 -1.42 1.75 -0.31
N LEU A 76 -2.53 1.02 -0.46
CA LEU A 76 -3.36 1.09 -1.66
C LEU A 76 -3.94 2.49 -1.86
N ASP A 77 -4.49 3.09 -0.81
CA ASP A 77 -5.08 4.43 -0.86
C ASP A 77 -4.02 5.48 -1.23
N ARG A 78 -2.79 5.34 -0.70
CA ARG A 78 -1.65 6.22 -1.04
C ARG A 78 -1.23 6.07 -2.51
N LEU A 79 -1.09 4.85 -3.02
CA LEU A 79 -0.75 4.58 -4.41
C LEU A 79 -1.80 5.12 -5.40
N ILE A 80 -3.09 4.98 -5.05
CA ILE A 80 -4.19 5.56 -5.83
C ILE A 80 -4.09 7.10 -5.81
N SER A 81 -3.84 7.71 -4.65
CA SER A 81 -3.69 9.17 -4.52
C SER A 81 -2.55 9.70 -5.40
N ILE A 82 -1.37 9.05 -5.33
CA ILE A 82 -0.21 9.40 -6.17
C ILE A 82 -0.54 9.30 -7.66
N SER A 83 -1.23 8.22 -8.06
CA SER A 83 -1.66 8.04 -9.45
C SER A 83 -2.53 9.20 -9.92
N TYR A 84 -3.50 9.63 -9.10
CA TYR A 84 -4.38 10.74 -9.45
C TYR A 84 -3.67 12.09 -9.55
N LYS A 85 -2.71 12.36 -8.67
CA LYS A 85 -1.86 13.56 -8.79
C LYS A 85 -1.12 13.57 -10.12
N TYR A 86 -0.55 12.44 -10.51
CA TYR A 86 0.15 12.30 -11.77
C TYR A 86 -0.78 12.41 -13.00
N LEU A 87 -1.96 11.79 -12.95
CA LEU A 87 -2.96 11.89 -14.02
C LEU A 87 -3.44 13.34 -14.19
N ALA A 88 -3.69 14.05 -13.09
CA ALA A 88 -4.08 15.45 -13.11
C ALA A 88 -2.97 16.34 -13.71
N LYS A 89 -1.71 16.14 -13.30
CA LYS A 89 -0.53 16.84 -13.89
C LYS A 89 -0.51 16.68 -15.41
N ASN A 90 -0.84 15.49 -15.91
CA ASN A 90 -0.78 15.15 -17.33
C ASN A 90 -2.13 15.27 -18.06
N ARG A 91 -3.12 15.94 -17.46
CA ARG A 91 -4.46 16.19 -18.05
C ARG A 91 -5.15 14.92 -18.56
N ARG A 92 -5.13 13.86 -17.75
CA ARG A 92 -5.79 12.58 -18.01
C ARG A 92 -6.97 12.37 -17.06
N ASP A 93 -8.15 12.73 -17.52
CA ASP A 93 -9.43 12.57 -16.83
C ASP A 93 -10.21 11.34 -17.31
N ASP A 94 -9.75 10.69 -18.39
CA ASP A 94 -10.35 9.51 -19.02
C ASP A 94 -10.20 8.21 -18.20
N ILE A 95 -9.37 8.23 -17.15
CA ILE A 95 -9.02 7.03 -16.37
C ILE A 95 -9.77 7.01 -15.04
N SER A 96 -10.63 6.02 -14.88
CA SER A 96 -11.49 5.84 -13.71
C SER A 96 -10.77 5.25 -12.49
N TYR A 97 -11.37 5.45 -11.31
CA TYR A 97 -10.90 4.89 -10.04
C TYR A 97 -10.80 3.37 -10.08
N SER A 98 -11.80 2.72 -10.67
CA SER A 98 -11.83 1.27 -10.80
C SER A 98 -10.66 0.74 -11.63
N GLN A 99 -10.30 1.45 -12.71
CA GLN A 99 -9.15 1.09 -13.54
C GLN A 99 -7.83 1.21 -12.77
N ILE A 100 -7.61 2.33 -12.05
CA ILE A 100 -6.39 2.52 -11.24
C ILE A 100 -6.30 1.51 -10.11
N LYS A 101 -7.40 1.29 -9.37
CA LYS A 101 -7.43 0.32 -8.29
C LYS A 101 -7.12 -1.09 -8.79
N LYS A 102 -7.77 -1.52 -9.88
CA LYS A 102 -7.53 -2.85 -10.48
C LYS A 102 -6.09 -2.97 -10.97
N ASN A 103 -5.55 -1.92 -11.59
CA ASN A 103 -4.16 -1.88 -12.02
C ASN A 103 -3.20 -2.10 -10.85
N TRP A 104 -3.36 -1.39 -9.72
CA TRP A 104 -2.50 -1.56 -8.55
C TRP A 104 -2.57 -2.95 -7.95
N LEU A 105 -3.79 -3.49 -7.78
CA LEU A 105 -3.96 -4.85 -7.27
C LEU A 105 -3.24 -5.88 -8.15
N ASN A 106 -3.37 -5.75 -9.48
CA ASN A 106 -2.71 -6.64 -10.43
C ASN A 106 -1.19 -6.47 -10.41
N LEU A 107 -0.70 -5.23 -10.43
CA LEU A 107 0.72 -4.93 -10.48
C LEU A 107 1.43 -5.43 -9.22
N ILE A 108 0.88 -5.16 -8.05
CA ILE A 108 1.46 -5.62 -6.78
C ILE A 108 1.46 -7.15 -6.71
N GLN A 109 0.40 -7.81 -7.18
CA GLN A 109 0.36 -9.27 -7.26
C GLN A 109 1.45 -9.82 -8.19
N ILE A 110 1.67 -9.18 -9.35
CA ILE A 110 2.75 -9.54 -10.29
C ILE A 110 4.11 -9.32 -9.61
N CYS A 111 4.38 -8.13 -9.07
CA CYS A 111 5.64 -7.84 -8.38
C CYS A 111 5.89 -8.85 -7.25
N PHE A 112 4.90 -9.10 -6.40
CA PHE A 112 5.03 -10.06 -5.30
C PHE A 112 5.38 -11.48 -5.79
N ASN A 113 4.77 -11.93 -6.88
CA ASN A 113 5.05 -13.23 -7.48
C ASN A 113 6.43 -13.26 -8.16
N THR A 114 6.82 -12.20 -8.87
CA THR A 114 8.09 -12.09 -9.60
C THR A 114 9.28 -11.95 -8.66
N TYR A 115 9.15 -11.21 -7.56
CA TYR A 115 10.20 -11.06 -6.54
C TYR A 115 10.36 -12.29 -5.65
N HIS A 116 9.53 -13.33 -5.81
CA HIS A 116 9.65 -14.61 -5.11
C HIS A 116 10.12 -14.48 -3.64
N TYR A 117 9.21 -14.06 -2.76
CA TYR A 117 9.18 -14.80 -1.50
C TYR A 117 9.01 -16.26 -1.89
N GLN A 118 9.92 -17.13 -1.47
CA GLN A 118 9.60 -18.55 -1.38
C GLN A 118 8.30 -18.61 -0.57
N TYR A 119 7.18 -18.77 -1.29
CA TYR A 119 5.88 -18.93 -0.69
C TYR A 119 6.01 -20.26 0.05
N HIS A 120 6.24 -20.17 1.36
CA HIS A 120 6.25 -21.34 2.23
C HIS A 120 4.80 -21.55 2.66
N PRO A 121 4.02 -22.40 1.96
CA PRO A 121 2.63 -22.69 2.35
C PRO A 121 2.52 -23.10 3.82
N GLU A 122 3.59 -23.66 4.38
CA GLU A 122 3.71 -23.99 5.80
C GLU A 122 3.59 -22.78 6.74
N ARG A 123 4.12 -21.61 6.38
CA ARG A 123 3.96 -20.38 7.19
C ARG A 123 2.52 -19.86 7.17
N LEU A 124 1.83 -20.00 6.04
CA LEU A 124 0.41 -19.64 5.93
C LEU A 124 -0.46 -20.63 6.72
N LEU A 125 -0.18 -21.93 6.60
CA LEU A 125 -0.85 -22.98 7.37
C LEU A 125 -0.65 -22.82 8.88
N ASN A 126 0.55 -22.42 9.34
CA ASN A 126 0.80 -22.15 10.75
C ASN A 126 0.00 -20.93 11.24
N LYS A 127 -0.07 -19.85 10.46
CA LYS A 127 -0.92 -18.69 10.82
C LYS A 127 -2.42 -19.02 10.86
N ILE A 128 -2.90 -19.90 9.98
CA ILE A 128 -4.28 -20.39 10.00
C ILE A 128 -4.53 -21.25 11.25
N LYS A 129 -3.59 -22.11 11.62
CA LYS A 129 -3.68 -22.93 12.84
C LYS A 129 -3.69 -22.07 14.10
N GLU A 130 -2.80 -21.08 14.21
CA GLU A 130 -2.76 -20.14 15.34
C GLU A 130 -4.08 -19.36 15.47
N ALA A 131 -4.64 -18.87 14.36
CA ALA A 131 -5.90 -18.13 14.36
C ALA A 131 -7.13 -18.99 14.74
N ASN A 132 -7.06 -20.31 14.51
CA ASN A 132 -8.13 -21.25 14.87
C ASN A 132 -7.96 -21.83 16.30
N GLN A 133 -6.88 -21.48 17.00
CA GLN A 133 -6.63 -21.87 18.40
C GLN A 133 -6.96 -20.75 19.40
N MET A 134 -7.38 -19.57 18.92
CA MET A 134 -7.96 -18.49 19.72
C MET A 134 -9.48 -18.60 19.75
#